data_AF-A0A242L0V3-F1
#
_entry.id   AF-A0A242L0V3-F1
#
_cell.length_a   1.000
_cell.length_b   1.000
_cell.length_c   1.000
_cell.angle_alpha   90.00
_cell.angle_beta   90.00
_cell.angle_gamma   90.00
#
_symmetry.space_group_name_H-M   'P 1'
#
loop_
_entity.id
_entity.type
_entity.pdbx_description
1 polymer ?
#
loop_
_entity_poly.entity_id
_entity_poly.type
_entity_poly.pdbx_seq_one_letter_code
_entity_poly.pdbx_strand_id
1 'polypeptide(L)' 'MRIIIVGGNHAGIAAALRIREEYPDDEVIVFEKKMK' A
#
# COMPACT_ATOMS: atom_id res chain seq x y z
N MET A 1 -2.19 8.92 -9.85
CA MET A 1 -0.78 8.84 -9.43
C MET A 1 -0.43 7.39 -9.14
N ARG A 2 0.85 6.99 -9.26
CA ARG A 2 1.29 5.64 -8.88
C ARG A 2 2.04 5.69 -7.56
N ILE A 3 1.58 4.91 -6.58
CA ILE A 3 2.07 4.91 -5.20
C ILE A 3 2.62 3.54 -4.86
N ILE A 4 3.86 3.50 -4.37
CA ILE A 4 4.56 2.26 -4.00
C ILE A 4 4.79 2.26 -2.50
N ILE A 5 4.27 1.23 -1.82
CA ILE A 5 4.44 1.00 -0.38
C ILE A 5 5.35 -0.22 -0.19
N VAL A 6 6.40 -0.07 0.62
CA VAL A 6 7.33 -1.15 0.99
C VAL A 6 7.13 -1.51 2.46
N GLY A 7 6.79 -2.77 2.72
CA GLY A 7 6.28 -3.27 3.99
C GLY A 7 4.76 -3.42 3.91
N GLY A 8 4.27 -4.66 3.98
CA GLY A 8 2.86 -5.05 3.93
C GLY A 8 2.34 -5.61 5.25
N ASN A 9 2.94 -5.20 6.37
CA ASN A 9 2.41 -5.44 7.71
C ASN A 9 1.40 -4.33 8.11
N HIS A 10 1.15 -4.14 9.41
CA HIS A 10 0.14 -3.22 9.91
C HIS A 10 0.20 -1.80 9.32
N ALA A 11 1.37 -1.17 9.27
CA ALA A 11 1.48 0.21 8.83
C ALA A 11 1.24 0.35 7.32
N GLY A 12 1.85 -0.53 6.52
CA GLY A 12 1.73 -0.48 5.07
C GLY A 12 0.33 -0.77 4.57
N ILE A 13 -0.36 -1.73 5.18
CA ILE A 13 -1.75 -2.04 4.83
C ILE A 13 -2.68 -0.90 5.26
N ALA A 14 -2.50 -0.34 6.45
CA ALA A 14 -3.31 0.79 6.91
C ALA A 14 -3.14 2.03 6.01
N ALA A 15 -1.92 2.27 5.52
CA ALA A 15 -1.66 3.34 4.55
C ALA A 15 -2.32 3.05 3.20
N ALA A 16 -2.17 1.83 2.67
CA ALA A 16 -2.75 1.43 1.39
C ALA A 16 -4.29 1.57 1.37
N LEU A 17 -4.95 1.15 2.46
CA LEU A 17 -6.40 1.26 2.60
C LEU A 17 -6.87 2.72 2.57
N ARG A 18 -6.23 3.59 3.35
CA ARG A 18 -6.61 5.01 3.42
C ARG A 18 -6.39 5.74 2.10
N ILE A 19 -5.30 5.43 1.41
CA ILE A 19 -5.02 6.01 0.10
C ILE A 19 -6.10 5.60 -0.90
N ARG A 20 -6.55 4.33 -0.88
CA ARG A 20 -7.65 3.88 -1.75
C ARG A 20 -9.00 4.53 -1.44
N GLU A 21 -9.24 4.89 -0.17
CA GLU A 21 -10.46 5.60 0.25
C GLU A 21 -10.43 7.07 -0.18
N GLU A 22 -9.30 7.76 0.02
CA GLU A 22 -9.15 9.19 -0.27
C GLU A 22 -8.91 9.48 -1.76
N TYR A 23 -8.22 8.56 -2.46
CA TYR A 23 -7.78 8.72 -3.86
C TYR A 23 -8.09 7.44 -4.67
N PRO A 24 -9.37 7.19 -5.00
CA PRO A 24 -9.80 5.92 -5.60
C PRO A 24 -9.25 5.66 -7.01
N ASP A 25 -8.86 6.71 -7.73
CA ASP A 25 -8.30 6.62 -9.08
C ASP A 25 -6.77 6.36 -9.10
N ASP A 26 -6.12 6.40 -7.93
CA ASP A 26 -4.69 6.19 -7.82
C ASP A 26 -4.32 4.68 -7.77
N GLU A 27 -3.24 4.33 -8.46
CA GLU A 27 -2.70 2.96 -8.44
C GLU A 27 -1.83 2.77 -7.19
N VAL A 28 -2.22 1.83 -6.32
CA VAL A 28 -1.48 1.51 -5.08
C VAL A 28 -0.89 0.10 -5.18
N ILE A 29 0.43 0.01 -5.05
CA ILE A 29 1.17 -1.26 -5.07
C ILE A 29 1.89 -1.46 -3.74
N VAL A 30 1.65 -2.59 -3.08
CA VAL A 30 2.30 -2.96 -1.82
C VAL A 30 3.28 -4.10 -2.07
N PHE A 31 4.53 -3.91 -1.67
CA PHE A 31 5.54 -4.96 -1.64
C PHE A 31 5.84 -5.37 -0.20
N GLU A 32 5.78 -6.67 0.09
CA GLU A 32 6.26 -7.25 1.33
C GLU A 32 7.37 -8.26 1.03
N LYS A 33 8.40 -8.25 1.87
CA LYS A 33 9.47 -9.24 1.79
C LYS A 33 8.90 -10.59 2.18
N LYS A 34 9.01 -11.56 1.27
CA LYS A 34 8.74 -12.96 1.61
C LYS A 34 9.70 -13.41 2.72
N MET A 35 9.16 -13.83 3.86
CA MET A 35 9.97 -14.49 4.90
C MET A 35 10.41 -15.86 4.37
N LYS A 36 11.67 -16.23 4.61
CA LYS A 36 12.26 -17.52 4.22
C LYS A 36 11.66 -18.65 5.06
#